data_AF-A0A7V3STI2-F1
#
_entry.id   AF-A0A7V3STI2-F1
#
_cell.length_a   1.000
_cell.length_b   1.000
_cell.length_c   1.000
_cell.angle_alpha   90.00
_cell.angle_beta   90.00
_cell.angle_gamma   90.00
#
_symmetry.space_group_name_H-M   'P 1'
#
loop_
_entity.id
_entity.type
_entity.pdbx_description
1 polymer ?
#
loop_
_entity_poly.entity_id
_entity_poly.type
_entity_poly.pdbx_seq_one_letter_code
_entity_poly.pdbx_strand_id
1 'polypeptide(L)'
;MIEKPIAFIGKIIADFTHEINNHLALIKESAGLISDICKGKKSIDKKEMPYVIESLEAIENQIHRSVNFINYFNRFAHRMDNLKATFNLNSVIEELFELLKRYSNRKKVSL
;
A
#
# COMPACT_ATOMS: atom_id res chain seq x y z
N MET A 1 9.33 27.60 15.61
CA MET A 1 9.36 27.43 14.13
C MET A 1 9.54 25.97 13.66
N ILE A 2 9.88 25.01 14.55
CA ILE A 2 10.10 23.58 14.21
C ILE A 2 8.81 22.73 14.32
N GLU A 3 7.75 23.24 14.97
CA GLU A 3 6.49 22.52 15.20
C GLU A 3 5.75 22.13 13.90
N LYS A 4 5.77 22.99 12.87
CA LYS A 4 5.09 22.73 11.59
C LYS A 4 5.72 21.54 10.82
N PRO A 5 7.06 21.47 10.65
CA PRO A 5 7.72 20.30 10.07
C PRO A 5 7.42 18.99 10.81
N ILE A 6 7.49 18.99 12.15
CA ILE A 6 7.24 17.78 12.95
C ILE A 6 5.78 17.33 12.83
N ALA A 7 4.82 18.26 12.90
CA ALA A 7 3.41 17.95 12.71
C ALA A 7 3.12 17.40 11.30
N PHE A 8 3.81 17.93 10.28
CA PHE A 8 3.72 17.40 8.92
C PHE A 8 4.25 15.97 8.82
N ILE A 9 5.42 15.68 9.40
CA ILE A 9 5.98 14.32 9.44
C ILE A 9 5.03 13.35 10.15
N GLY A 10 4.51 13.74 11.31
CA GLY A 10 3.55 12.93 12.05
C GLY A 10 2.29 12.60 11.24
N LYS A 11 1.78 13.58 10.47
CA LYS A 11 0.65 13.36 9.55
C LYS A 11 1.00 12.37 8.44
N ILE A 12 2.18 12.51 7.81
CA ILE A 12 2.63 11.58 6.78
C ILE A 12 2.73 10.16 7.36
N ILE A 13 3.37 9.98 8.52
CA ILE A 13 3.47 8.66 9.17
C ILE A 13 2.09 8.06 9.41
N ALA A 14 1.16 8.83 9.99
CA ALA A 14 -0.21 8.37 10.25
C ALA A 14 -0.92 7.93 8.96
N ASP A 15 -0.83 8.73 7.90
CA ASP A 15 -1.40 8.40 6.58
C ASP A 15 -0.77 7.12 6.01
N PHE A 16 0.55 6.94 6.15
CA PHE A 16 1.27 5.74 5.70
C PHE A 16 0.87 4.48 6.46
N THR A 17 0.84 4.54 7.80
CA THR A 17 0.43 3.40 8.63
C THR A 17 -1.02 3.01 8.37
N HIS A 18 -1.91 4.00 8.20
CA HIS A 18 -3.30 3.74 7.84
C HIS A 18 -3.40 2.98 6.51
N GLU A 19 -2.64 3.42 5.51
CA GLU A 19 -2.68 2.78 4.20
C GLU A 19 -2.10 1.35 4.23
N ILE A 20 -1.02 1.10 4.98
CA ILE A 20 -0.50 -0.27 5.17
C ILE A 20 -1.55 -1.16 5.84
N ASN A 21 -2.24 -0.66 6.86
CA ASN A 21 -3.32 -1.41 7.51
C ASN A 21 -4.46 -1.74 6.54
N ASN A 22 -4.80 -0.85 5.60
CA ASN A 22 -5.78 -1.13 4.56
C ASN A 22 -5.35 -2.30 3.66
N HIS A 23 -4.09 -2.33 3.22
CA HIS A 23 -3.58 -3.44 2.41
C HIS A 23 -3.64 -4.77 3.18
N LEU A 24 -3.26 -4.77 4.45
CA LEU A 24 -3.34 -5.95 5.32
C LEU A 24 -4.78 -6.42 5.54
N ALA A 25 -5.74 -5.50 5.67
CA ALA A 25 -7.15 -5.83 5.79
C ALA A 25 -7.68 -6.54 4.53
N LEU A 26 -7.33 -6.05 3.34
CA LEU A 26 -7.73 -6.68 2.07
C LEU A 26 -7.10 -8.06 1.86
N ILE A 27 -5.83 -8.22 2.26
CA ILE A 27 -5.16 -9.53 2.29
C ILE A 27 -5.91 -10.49 3.22
N LYS A 28 -6.26 -10.03 4.43
CA LYS A 28 -6.99 -10.82 5.42
C LYS A 28 -8.37 -11.24 4.91
N GLU A 29 -9.10 -10.35 4.24
CA GLU A 29 -10.41 -10.64 3.65
C GLU A 29 -10.31 -11.73 2.58
N SER A 30 -9.36 -11.58 1.65
CA SER A 30 -9.11 -12.55 0.58
C SER A 30 -8.69 -13.92 1.14
N ALA A 31 -7.82 -13.94 2.15
CA ALA A 31 -7.42 -15.17 2.84
C ALA A 31 -8.59 -15.79 3.63
N GLY A 32 -9.45 -14.96 4.21
CA GLY A 32 -10.68 -15.38 4.88
C GLY A 32 -11.63 -16.10 3.92
N LEU A 33 -11.85 -15.55 2.73
CA LEU A 33 -12.67 -16.18 1.70
C LEU A 33 -12.13 -17.55 1.28
N ILE A 34 -10.82 -17.68 1.05
CA ILE A 34 -10.18 -18.98 0.77
C ILE A 34 -10.40 -19.94 1.95
N SER A 35 -10.22 -19.47 3.19
CA SER A 35 -10.43 -20.27 4.39
C SER A 35 -11.87 -20.79 4.46
N ASP A 36 -12.85 -19.93 4.22
CA ASP A 36 -14.27 -20.28 4.24
C ASP A 36 -14.63 -21.29 3.14
N ILE A 37 -14.05 -21.16 1.95
CA ILE A 37 -14.23 -22.12 0.86
C ILE A 37 -13.66 -23.48 1.25
N CYS A 38 -12.47 -23.53 1.87
CA CYS A 38 -11.78 -24.78 2.21
C CYS A 38 -12.32 -25.47 3.47
N LYS A 39 -12.98 -24.72 4.36
CA LYS A 39 -13.30 -25.18 5.72
C LYS A 39 -14.16 -26.44 5.73
N GLY A 40 -13.62 -27.52 6.30
CA GLY A 40 -14.34 -28.78 6.47
C GLY A 40 -14.55 -29.58 5.18
N LYS A 41 -13.96 -29.17 4.05
CA LYS A 41 -14.08 -29.88 2.77
C LYS A 41 -12.89 -30.82 2.52
N LYS A 42 -13.18 -31.98 1.92
CA LYS A 42 -12.14 -32.92 1.45
C LYS A 42 -11.56 -32.53 0.08
N SER A 43 -12.29 -31.72 -0.68
CA SER A 43 -11.91 -31.22 -2.00
C SER A 43 -12.66 -29.91 -2.30
N ILE A 44 -12.06 -29.03 -3.10
CA ILE A 44 -12.69 -27.78 -3.54
C ILE A 44 -13.55 -28.07 -4.77
N ASP A 45 -14.77 -27.54 -4.81
CA ASP A 45 -15.66 -27.72 -5.95
C ASP A 45 -15.15 -26.96 -7.17
N LYS A 46 -15.34 -27.52 -8.37
CA LYS A 46 -14.96 -26.85 -9.63
C LYS A 46 -15.58 -25.45 -9.79
N LYS A 47 -16.75 -25.22 -9.20
CA LYS A 47 -17.44 -23.93 -9.21
C LYS A 47 -16.84 -22.93 -8.24
N GLU A 48 -16.13 -23.39 -7.21
CA GLU A 48 -15.52 -22.54 -6.17
C GLU A 48 -14.07 -22.19 -6.49
N MET A 49 -13.40 -23.05 -7.27
CA MET A 49 -12.00 -22.86 -7.69
C MET A 49 -11.69 -21.48 -8.28
N PRO A 50 -12.53 -20.86 -9.13
CA PRO A 50 -12.27 -19.52 -9.65
C PRO A 50 -12.12 -18.48 -8.52
N TYR A 51 -12.97 -18.51 -7.49
CA TYR A 51 -12.89 -17.58 -6.36
C TYR A 51 -11.63 -17.76 -5.54
N VAL A 52 -11.12 -18.99 -5.41
CA VAL A 52 -9.84 -19.27 -4.75
C VAL A 52 -8.69 -18.65 -5.55
N ILE A 53 -8.68 -18.82 -6.87
CA ILE A 53 -7.66 -18.25 -7.75
C ILE A 53 -7.70 -16.73 -7.69
N GLU A 54 -8.88 -16.12 -7.84
CA GLU A 54 -9.05 -14.66 -7.76
C GLU A 54 -8.61 -14.11 -6.40
N SER A 55 -8.90 -14.82 -5.31
CA SER A 55 -8.46 -14.43 -3.97
C SER A 55 -6.94 -14.51 -3.81
N LEU A 56 -6.29 -15.51 -4.39
CA LEU A 56 -4.83 -15.63 -4.40
C LEU A 56 -4.18 -14.51 -5.21
N GLU A 57 -4.71 -14.20 -6.39
CA GLU A 57 -4.26 -13.07 -7.21
C GLU A 57 -4.46 -11.74 -6.49
N ALA A 58 -5.58 -11.56 -5.79
CA ALA A 58 -5.83 -10.38 -4.98
C ALA A 58 -4.79 -10.23 -3.86
N ILE A 59 -4.46 -11.31 -3.14
CA ILE A 59 -3.42 -11.32 -2.11
C ILE A 59 -2.06 -10.92 -2.71
N GLU A 60 -1.66 -11.56 -3.81
CA GLU A 60 -0.36 -11.28 -4.45
C GLU A 60 -0.26 -9.82 -4.90
N ASN A 61 -1.32 -9.31 -5.53
CA ASN A 61 -1.39 -7.90 -5.95
C ASN A 61 -1.30 -6.94 -4.75
N GLN A 62 -1.96 -7.24 -3.64
CA GLN A 62 -1.88 -6.39 -2.44
C GLN A 62 -0.52 -6.45 -1.76
N ILE A 63 0.16 -7.62 -1.77
CA ILE A 63 1.54 -7.74 -1.29
C ILE A 63 2.47 -6.87 -2.14
N HIS A 64 2.40 -6.96 -3.47
CA HIS A 64 3.20 -6.13 -4.36
C HIS A 64 2.96 -4.62 -4.13
N ARG A 65 1.71 -4.21 -3.99
CA ARG A 65 1.35 -2.82 -3.67
C ARG A 65 1.92 -2.38 -2.33
N SER A 66 1.82 -3.23 -1.30
CA SER A 66 2.36 -2.96 0.03
C SER A 66 3.87 -2.79 0.01
N VAL A 67 4.60 -3.66 -0.68
CA VAL A 67 6.06 -3.58 -0.80
C VAL A 67 6.47 -2.28 -1.49
N ASN A 68 5.82 -1.94 -2.61
CA ASN A 68 6.06 -0.68 -3.32
C ASN A 68 5.76 0.54 -2.43
N PHE A 69 4.70 0.47 -1.62
CA PHE A 69 4.33 1.51 -0.67
C PHE A 69 5.36 1.68 0.45
N ILE A 70 5.84 0.58 1.03
CA ILE A 70 6.88 0.56 2.07
C ILE A 70 8.20 1.11 1.51
N ASN A 71 8.58 0.72 0.29
CA ASN A 71 9.79 1.23 -0.35
C ASN A 71 9.76 2.75 -0.52
N TYR A 72 8.60 3.31 -0.89
CA TYR A 72 8.43 4.76 -0.94
C TYR A 72 8.62 5.40 0.45
N PHE A 73 8.00 4.81 1.48
CA PHE A 73 8.09 5.31 2.86
C PHE A 73 9.53 5.29 3.37
N ASN A 74 10.27 4.23 3.10
CA ASN A 74 11.68 4.10 3.49
C ASN A 74 12.55 5.16 2.79
N ARG A 75 12.32 5.43 1.50
CA ARG A 75 13.02 6.51 0.79
C ARG A 75 12.69 7.88 1.39
N PHE A 76 11.42 8.11 1.77
CA PHE A 76 11.02 9.33 2.46
C PHE A 76 11.73 9.49 3.81
N ALA A 77 11.79 8.43 4.62
CA ALA A 77 12.51 8.42 5.89
C ALA A 77 14.01 8.69 5.72
N HIS A 78 14.68 7.99 4.79
CA HIS A 78 16.12 8.16 4.54
C HIS A 78 16.51 9.55 4.03
N ARG A 79 15.59 10.28 3.39
CA ARG A 79 15.82 11.69 3.02
C ARG A 79 15.88 12.62 4.22
N MET A 80 15.30 12.24 5.36
CA MET A 80 15.40 13.00 6.60
C MET A 80 16.73 12.81 7.31
N ASP A 81 17.45 11.71 7.04
CA ASP A 81 18.75 11.42 7.65
C ASP A 81 19.84 12.43 7.23
N ASN A 82 19.69 13.08 6.06
CA ASN A 82 20.69 13.99 5.50
C ASN A 82 20.09 15.34 5.10
N LEU A 83 20.44 16.41 5.84
CA LEU A 83 20.01 17.79 5.55
C LEU A 83 20.48 18.34 4.19
N LYS A 84 21.51 17.74 3.59
CA LYS A 84 21.97 18.02 2.23
C LYS A 84 22.13 16.69 1.50
N ALA A 85 21.11 16.29 0.74
CA ALA A 85 21.16 15.09 -0.09
C ALA A 85 21.27 15.50 -1.57
N THR A 86 22.17 14.86 -2.31
CA THR A 86 22.15 14.90 -3.78
C THR A 86 21.04 13.97 -4.23
N PHE A 87 20.06 14.47 -4.97
CA PHE A 87 18.95 13.68 -5.49
C PHE A 87 18.77 13.91 -6.99
N ASN A 88 18.28 12.89 -7.68
CA ASN A 88 17.86 13.03 -9.07
C ASN A 88 16.49 13.73 -9.09
N LEU A 89 16.40 14.89 -9.75
CA LEU A 89 15.16 15.65 -9.80
C LEU A 89 14.00 14.88 -10.44
N ASN A 90 14.29 14.06 -11.46
CA ASN A 90 13.26 13.26 -12.13
C ASN A 90 12.69 12.21 -11.19
N SER A 91 13.51 11.54 -10.38
CA SER A 91 13.01 10.53 -9.43
C SER A 91 12.15 11.16 -8.33
N VAL A 92 12.44 12.39 -7.91
CA VAL A 92 11.60 13.14 -6.96
C VAL A 92 10.27 13.53 -7.58
N ILE A 93 10.27 13.97 -8.85
CA ILE A 93 9.04 14.34 -9.57
C ILE A 93 8.15 13.11 -9.79
N GLU A 94 8.72 11.97 -10.20
CA GLU A 94 7.98 10.71 -10.35
C GLU A 94 7.36 10.26 -9.02
N GLU A 95 8.12 10.34 -7.93
CA GLU A 95 7.63 10.04 -6.59
C GLU A 95 6.50 10.98 -6.15
N LEU A 96 6.63 12.27 -6.42
CA LEU A 96 5.60 13.25 -6.12
C LEU A 96 4.33 13.00 -6.96
N PHE A 97 4.49 12.68 -8.24
CA PHE A 97 3.38 12.35 -9.13
C PHE A 97 2.62 11.12 -8.65
N GLU A 98 3.33 10.05 -8.24
CA GLU A 98 2.71 8.87 -7.64
C GLU A 98 1.97 9.20 -6.33
N LEU A 99 2.54 10.07 -5.48
CA LEU A 99 1.89 10.56 -4.26
C LEU A 99 0.59 11.32 -4.57
N LEU A 100 0.63 12.24 -5.52
CA LEU A 100 -0.50 13.06 -5.92
C LEU A 100 -1.59 12.25 -6.61
N LYS A 101 -1.22 11.31 -7.49
CA LYS A 101 -2.14 10.38 -8.14
C LYS A 101 -2.91 9.54 -7.12
N ARG A 102 -2.24 9.07 -6.05
CA ARG A 102 -2.92 8.37 -4.93
C ARG A 102 -3.91 9.28 -4.21
N TYR A 103 -3.53 10.53 -3.94
CA TYR A 103 -4.41 11.51 -3.31
C TYR A 103 -5.63 11.84 -4.19
N SER A 104 -5.41 11.94 -5.50
CA SER A 104 -6.44 12.19 -6.51
C SER A 104 -7.42 11.03 -6.63
N ASN A 105 -6.92 9.79 -6.65
CA ASN A 105 -7.75 8.57 -6.63
C ASN A 105 -8.62 8.50 -5.37
N ARG A 106 -8.09 8.88 -4.19
CA ARG A 106 -8.88 9.00 -2.95
C ARG A 106 -9.99 10.05 -3.05
N LYS A 107 -9.76 11.14 -3.79
CA LYS A 107 -10.74 12.21 -4.01
C LYS A 107 -11.64 12.01 -5.24
N LYS A 108 -11.46 10.93 -6.00
CA LYS A 108 -12.14 10.68 -7.29
C LYS A 108 -11.93 11.80 -8.32
N VAL A 109 -10.75 12.42 -8.31
CA VAL A 109 -10.36 13.43 -9.30
C VAL A 109 -9.27 12.81 -10.19
N SER A 110 -9.25 13.12 -11.49
CA SER A 110 -8.13 12.74 -12.38
C SER A 110 -7.08 13.83 -12.40
N LEU A 111 -5.80 13.44 -12.35
CA LEU A 111 -4.66 14.33 -12.55
C LEU A 111 -4.30 14.42 -14.03
#